data_AF-A0A2V2VQ15-F1
#
_entry.id   AF-A0A2V2VQ15-F1
#
_cell.length_a   1.000
_cell.length_b   1.000
_cell.length_c   1.000
_cell.angle_alpha   90.00
_cell.angle_beta   90.00
_cell.angle_gamma   90.00
#
_symmetry.space_group_name_H-M   'P 1'
#
loop_
_entity.id
_entity.type
_entity.pdbx_description
1 polymer ?
#
loop_
_entity_poly.entity_id
_entity_poly.type
_entity_poly.pdbx_seq_one_letter_code
_entity_poly.pdbx_strand_id
1 'polypeptide(L)'
;MACAEVVLLRDSCSAVRVFFEVQRYRKNKALRSSLADYVLRALTAEATFPMMHGTSDFPSLSLFYVGEATCSGAPCYVALPTFGRFFIDYCLTWGHHAHYGQARRYAACCKMAILQTVGGGWASLRRADKALRYAIMLYETAALIHDTATLRKCRLFVGWAHLWNGDLRQAVEIFEQQLVEAQVEGDAVQERRCISAIHHARHNPSVVVACGARGQGSFFLSECWAELFE
;
A
#
# COMPACT_ATOMS: atom_id res chain seq x y z
N MET A 1 -42.15 -30.30 -3.46
CA MET A 1 -40.87 -31.03 -3.63
C MET A 1 -39.77 -29.99 -3.68
N ALA A 2 -38.84 -29.99 -2.72
CA ALA A 2 -37.79 -28.96 -2.66
C ALA A 2 -36.75 -29.23 -3.77
N CYS A 3 -36.60 -28.27 -4.67
CA CYS A 3 -35.57 -28.29 -5.70
C CYS A 3 -34.25 -27.84 -5.05
N ALA A 4 -33.17 -28.61 -5.20
CA ALA A 4 -31.86 -28.21 -4.66
C ALA A 4 -31.25 -27.11 -5.54
N GLU A 5 -30.54 -26.15 -4.97
CA GLU A 5 -29.85 -25.13 -5.76
C GLU A 5 -28.37 -25.48 -5.90
N VAL A 6 -27.91 -25.66 -7.14
CA VAL A 6 -26.50 -25.90 -7.45
C VAL A 6 -25.88 -24.62 -7.97
N VAL A 7 -24.83 -24.15 -7.30
CA VAL A 7 -24.12 -22.92 -7.64
C VAL A 7 -22.74 -23.25 -8.17
N LEU A 8 -22.46 -22.84 -9.40
CA LEU A 8 -21.11 -22.78 -9.96
C LEU A 8 -20.58 -21.37 -9.72
N LEU A 9 -19.59 -21.23 -8.85
CA LEU A 9 -18.99 -19.94 -8.54
C LEU A 9 -18.02 -19.52 -9.65
N ARG A 10 -18.01 -18.23 -9.97
CA ARG A 10 -17.15 -17.66 -11.02
C ARG A 10 -15.66 -17.78 -10.68
N ASP A 11 -15.32 -17.61 -9.40
CA ASP A 11 -13.96 -17.71 -8.87
C ASP A 11 -13.77 -19.03 -8.11
N SER A 12 -12.79 -19.81 -8.55
CA SER A 12 -12.41 -21.07 -7.91
C SER A 12 -11.90 -20.88 -6.47
N CYS A 13 -11.26 -19.74 -6.15
CA CYS A 13 -10.77 -19.48 -4.79
C CYS A 13 -11.93 -19.35 -3.79
N SER A 14 -13.01 -18.68 -4.20
CA SER A 14 -14.24 -18.56 -3.42
C SER A 14 -14.89 -19.92 -3.18
N ALA A 15 -14.96 -20.79 -4.20
CA ALA A 15 -15.49 -22.15 -4.04
C ALA A 15 -14.68 -22.99 -3.04
N VAL A 16 -13.35 -22.95 -3.14
CA VAL A 16 -12.45 -23.66 -2.20
C VAL A 16 -12.55 -23.09 -0.79
N ARG A 17 -12.68 -21.77 -0.64
CA ARG A 17 -12.85 -21.13 0.67
C ARG A 17 -14.16 -21.54 1.33
N VAL A 18 -15.26 -21.54 0.58
CA VAL A 18 -16.57 -22.03 1.07
C VAL A 18 -16.47 -23.51 1.46
N PHE A 19 -15.77 -24.34 0.68
CA PHE A 19 -15.53 -25.73 1.04
C PHE A 19 -14.84 -25.88 2.40
N PHE A 20 -13.75 -25.14 2.65
CA PHE A 20 -13.04 -25.20 3.94
C PHE A 20 -13.90 -24.68 5.10
N GLU A 21 -14.68 -23.61 4.92
CA GLU A 21 -15.59 -23.10 5.96
C GLU A 21 -16.70 -24.11 6.28
N VAL A 22 -17.23 -24.80 5.27
CA VAL A 22 -18.21 -25.88 5.47
C VAL A 22 -17.61 -27.04 6.26
N GLN A 23 -16.36 -27.42 5.97
CA GLN A 23 -15.66 -28.45 6.75
C GLN A 23 -15.42 -28.01 8.20
N ARG A 24 -15.03 -26.73 8.40
CA ARG A 24 -14.83 -26.14 9.72
C ARG A 24 -16.11 -26.16 10.57
N TYR A 25 -17.25 -25.86 9.97
CA TYR A 25 -18.55 -25.80 10.66
C TYR A 25 -19.45 -27.02 10.39
N ARG A 26 -18.86 -28.20 10.12
CA ARG A 26 -19.60 -29.40 9.69
C ARG A 26 -20.78 -29.77 10.61
N LYS A 27 -20.64 -29.55 11.93
CA LYS A 27 -21.66 -29.86 12.97
C LYS A 27 -22.64 -28.72 13.26
N ASN A 28 -22.37 -27.49 12.82
CA ASN A 28 -23.19 -26.32 13.17
C ASN A 28 -24.16 -25.97 12.03
N LYS A 29 -25.41 -26.44 12.15
CA LYS A 29 -26.45 -26.24 11.11
C LYS A 29 -26.77 -24.77 10.87
N ALA A 30 -26.84 -23.95 11.92
CA ALA A 30 -27.19 -22.53 11.80
C ALA A 30 -26.15 -21.74 10.99
N LEU A 31 -24.86 -21.95 11.26
CA LEU A 31 -23.78 -21.32 10.49
C LEU A 31 -23.75 -21.81 9.04
N ARG A 32 -24.05 -23.09 8.80
CA ARG A 32 -24.14 -23.65 7.45
C ARG A 32 -25.29 -23.07 6.64
N SER A 33 -26.44 -22.82 7.27
CA SER A 33 -27.56 -22.09 6.64
C SER A 33 -27.19 -20.65 6.33
N SER A 34 -26.52 -19.94 7.25
CA SER A 34 -26.02 -18.59 6.98
C SER A 34 -24.99 -18.55 5.85
N LEU A 35 -24.11 -19.56 5.76
CA LEU A 35 -23.16 -19.72 4.66
C LEU A 35 -23.86 -19.98 3.33
N ALA A 36 -24.92 -20.80 3.32
CA ALA A 36 -25.73 -21.02 2.13
C ALA A 36 -26.37 -19.72 1.63
N ASP A 37 -26.94 -18.91 2.53
CA ASP A 37 -27.49 -17.60 2.18
C ASP A 37 -26.42 -16.65 1.64
N TYR A 38 -25.22 -16.67 2.23
CA TYR A 38 -24.08 -15.88 1.75
C TYR A 38 -23.65 -16.30 0.33
N VAL A 39 -23.56 -17.60 0.06
CA VAL A 39 -23.21 -18.11 -1.28
C VAL A 39 -24.22 -17.65 -2.32
N LEU A 40 -25.53 -17.76 -2.02
CA LEU A 40 -26.59 -17.44 -2.98
C LEU A 40 -26.75 -15.94 -3.23
N ARG A 41 -26.46 -15.09 -2.23
CA ARG A 41 -26.74 -13.64 -2.30
C ARG A 41 -25.52 -12.76 -2.54
N ALA A 42 -24.37 -13.15 -2.02
CA ALA A 42 -23.18 -12.30 -2.00
C ALA A 42 -22.08 -12.76 -2.96
N LEU A 43 -21.99 -14.06 -3.25
CA LEU A 43 -20.98 -14.57 -4.18
C LEU A 43 -21.48 -14.51 -5.61
N THR A 44 -20.59 -14.13 -6.54
CA THR A 44 -20.89 -14.10 -7.96
C THR A 44 -20.89 -15.53 -8.52
N ALA A 45 -22.07 -16.04 -8.83
CA ALA A 45 -22.24 -17.27 -9.58
C ALA A 45 -21.90 -17.04 -11.06
N GLU A 46 -21.17 -17.99 -11.65
CA GLU A 46 -21.08 -18.12 -13.11
C GLU A 46 -22.39 -18.71 -13.66
N ALA A 47 -22.93 -19.69 -12.94
CA ALA A 47 -24.22 -20.26 -13.25
C ALA A 47 -24.88 -20.85 -12.00
N THR A 48 -26.22 -20.85 -12.00
CA THR A 48 -27.03 -21.45 -10.94
C THR A 48 -28.07 -22.35 -11.59
N PHE A 49 -28.18 -23.58 -11.11
CA PHE A 49 -29.08 -24.57 -11.69
C PHE A 49 -29.96 -25.20 -10.59
N PRO A 50 -31.28 -25.24 -10.79
CA PRO A 50 -32.18 -26.02 -9.96
C PRO A 50 -32.01 -27.52 -10.23
N MET A 51 -31.65 -28.32 -9.21
CA MET A 51 -31.56 -29.77 -9.28
C MET A 51 -32.94 -30.38 -9.02
N MET A 52 -33.56 -30.90 -10.07
CA MET A 52 -34.79 -31.69 -10.01
C MET A 52 -34.44 -33.18 -9.92
N HIS A 53 -35.23 -33.98 -9.19
CA HIS A 53 -35.07 -35.44 -9.18
C HIS A 53 -35.31 -36.00 -10.59
N GLY A 54 -34.32 -36.66 -11.20
CA GLY A 54 -34.48 -37.44 -12.43
C GLY A 54 -33.81 -36.90 -13.71
N THR A 55 -33.09 -35.78 -13.65
CA THR A 55 -32.34 -35.25 -14.81
C THR A 55 -30.90 -35.77 -14.83
N SER A 56 -30.56 -36.56 -15.85
CA SER A 56 -29.24 -37.20 -16.03
C SER A 56 -28.16 -36.30 -16.66
N ASP A 57 -28.53 -35.12 -17.14
CA ASP A 57 -27.67 -34.31 -18.00
C ASP A 57 -26.90 -33.25 -17.20
N PHE A 58 -26.29 -33.67 -16.10
CA PHE A 58 -25.34 -32.81 -15.40
C PHE A 58 -23.92 -33.08 -15.90
N PRO A 59 -23.12 -32.03 -16.18
CA PRO A 59 -21.69 -32.21 -16.34
C PRO A 59 -21.14 -32.90 -15.09
N SER A 60 -20.09 -33.71 -15.25
CA SER A 60 -19.43 -34.44 -14.16
C SER A 60 -18.78 -33.45 -13.17
N LEU A 61 -19.60 -32.86 -12.31
CA LEU A 61 -19.23 -31.85 -11.34
C LEU A 61 -19.15 -32.50 -9.96
N SER A 62 -18.04 -32.28 -9.28
CA SER A 62 -17.90 -32.65 -7.88
C SER A 62 -18.64 -31.63 -7.03
N LEU A 63 -19.82 -31.98 -6.52
CA LEU A 63 -20.63 -31.10 -5.70
C LEU A 63 -20.37 -31.34 -4.21
N PHE A 64 -20.45 -30.28 -3.40
CA PHE A 64 -20.51 -30.41 -1.94
C PHE A 64 -21.69 -29.63 -1.38
N TYR A 65 -22.31 -30.22 -0.37
CA TYR A 65 -23.43 -29.60 0.32
C TYR A 65 -22.95 -28.50 1.25
N VAL A 66 -23.51 -27.29 1.12
CA VAL A 66 -23.21 -26.14 1.97
C VAL A 66 -24.14 -26.11 3.17
N GLY A 67 -25.46 -26.02 2.93
CA GLY A 67 -26.49 -25.89 3.96
C GLY A 67 -27.86 -25.69 3.34
N GLU A 68 -28.89 -25.55 4.17
CA GLU A 68 -30.24 -25.16 3.73
C GLU A 68 -30.35 -23.64 3.79
N ALA A 69 -30.62 -23.01 2.64
CA ALA A 69 -30.81 -21.57 2.56
C ALA A 69 -32.09 -21.18 3.30
N THR A 70 -32.03 -20.13 4.12
CA THR A 70 -33.15 -19.74 4.99
C THR A 70 -34.32 -19.17 4.19
N CYS A 71 -34.05 -18.59 3.01
CA CYS A 71 -35.06 -17.93 2.20
C CYS A 71 -35.86 -18.85 1.27
N SER A 72 -35.25 -19.92 0.77
CA SER A 72 -35.91 -20.88 -0.12
C SER A 72 -36.26 -22.19 0.59
N GLY A 73 -35.64 -22.47 1.74
CA GLY A 73 -35.68 -23.79 2.38
C GLY A 73 -35.03 -24.88 1.53
N ALA A 74 -34.36 -24.51 0.42
CA ALA A 74 -33.73 -25.43 -0.50
C ALA A 74 -32.30 -25.76 -0.03
N PRO A 75 -31.85 -27.01 -0.23
CA PRO A 75 -30.46 -27.36 0.01
C PRO A 75 -29.58 -26.71 -1.06
N CYS A 76 -28.55 -25.99 -0.61
CA CYS A 76 -27.55 -25.33 -1.45
C CYS A 76 -26.33 -26.23 -1.62
N TYR A 77 -25.94 -26.45 -2.87
CA TYR A 77 -24.75 -27.17 -3.27
C TYR A 77 -23.84 -26.23 -4.06
N VAL A 78 -22.53 -26.38 -3.86
CA VAL A 78 -21.52 -25.66 -4.64
C VAL A 78 -20.67 -26.67 -5.40
N ALA A 79 -20.34 -26.36 -6.64
CA ALA A 79 -19.40 -27.15 -7.43
C ALA A 79 -17.95 -26.87 -6.99
N LEU A 80 -17.20 -27.92 -6.70
CA LEU A 80 -15.75 -27.85 -6.57
C LEU A 80 -15.13 -27.61 -7.96
N PRO A 81 -14.20 -26.66 -8.08
CA PRO A 81 -13.49 -26.43 -9.32
C PRO A 81 -12.61 -27.65 -9.63
N THR A 82 -12.39 -27.90 -10.93
CA THR A 82 -11.35 -28.85 -11.35
C THR A 82 -9.98 -28.30 -10.96
N PHE A 83 -9.00 -29.19 -10.76
CA PHE A 83 -7.65 -28.77 -10.40
C PHE A 83 -7.06 -27.78 -11.42
N GLY A 84 -7.27 -28.03 -12.72
CA GLY A 84 -6.80 -27.14 -13.79
C GLY A 84 -7.46 -25.75 -13.73
N ARG A 85 -8.76 -25.68 -13.48
CA ARG A 85 -9.45 -24.38 -13.35
C ARG A 85 -9.02 -23.63 -12.09
N PHE A 86 -8.91 -24.32 -10.95
CA PHE A 86 -8.39 -23.73 -9.72
C PHE A 86 -6.98 -23.17 -9.92
N PHE A 87 -6.09 -23.94 -10.56
CA PHE A 87 -4.73 -23.50 -10.85
C PHE A 87 -4.71 -22.21 -11.69
N ILE A 88 -5.49 -22.14 -12.78
CA ILE A 88 -5.57 -20.96 -13.64
C ILE A 88 -6.12 -19.75 -12.87
N ASP A 89 -7.26 -19.90 -12.20
CA ASP A 89 -7.91 -18.80 -11.46
C ASP A 89 -6.98 -18.27 -10.34
N TYR A 90 -6.28 -19.18 -9.65
CA TYR A 90 -5.33 -18.82 -8.60
C TYR A 90 -4.12 -18.07 -9.18
N CYS A 91 -3.52 -18.57 -10.26
CA CYS A 91 -2.42 -17.90 -10.96
C CYS A 91 -2.82 -16.51 -11.46
N LEU A 92 -4.01 -16.35 -12.04
CA LEU A 92 -4.54 -15.06 -12.49
C LEU A 92 -4.74 -14.10 -11.32
N THR A 93 -5.31 -14.58 -10.21
CA THR A 93 -5.53 -13.75 -9.02
C THR A 93 -4.21 -13.22 -8.45
N TRP A 94 -3.20 -14.08 -8.34
CA TRP A 94 -1.86 -13.65 -7.91
C TRP A 94 -1.16 -12.75 -8.93
N GLY A 95 -1.33 -13.01 -10.22
CA GLY A 95 -0.83 -12.16 -11.30
C GLY A 95 -1.41 -10.75 -11.21
N HIS A 96 -2.73 -10.63 -10.99
CA HIS A 96 -3.38 -9.35 -10.75
C HIS A 96 -2.82 -8.67 -9.50
N HIS A 97 -2.71 -9.40 -8.37
CA HIS A 97 -2.18 -8.84 -7.13
C HIS A 97 -0.75 -8.28 -7.31
N ALA A 98 0.12 -9.04 -7.98
CA ALA A 98 1.49 -8.60 -8.30
C ALA A 98 1.49 -7.38 -9.22
N HIS A 99 0.66 -7.37 -10.27
CA HIS A 99 0.54 -6.25 -11.20
C HIS A 99 0.05 -4.97 -10.48
N TYR A 100 -0.96 -5.06 -9.62
CA TYR A 100 -1.43 -3.92 -8.82
C TYR A 100 -0.32 -3.41 -7.88
N GLY A 101 0.43 -4.32 -7.24
CA GLY A 101 1.58 -3.97 -6.40
C GLY A 101 2.66 -3.21 -7.18
N GLN A 102 2.99 -3.68 -8.39
CA GLN A 102 3.96 -3.04 -9.27
C GLN A 102 3.48 -1.68 -9.78
N ALA A 103 2.22 -1.58 -10.24
CA ALA A 103 1.64 -0.34 -10.73
C ALA A 103 1.61 0.74 -9.64
N ARG A 104 1.24 0.37 -8.41
CA ARG A 104 1.27 1.28 -7.25
C ARG A 104 2.68 1.79 -6.96
N ARG A 105 3.67 0.91 -6.98
CA ARG A 105 5.09 1.29 -6.80
C ARG A 105 5.58 2.21 -7.91
N TYR A 106 5.26 1.89 -9.16
CA TYR A 106 5.64 2.70 -10.31
C TYR A 106 5.06 4.12 -10.22
N ALA A 107 3.77 4.24 -9.91
CA ALA A 107 3.12 5.54 -9.73
C ALA A 107 3.77 6.37 -8.61
N ALA A 108 4.14 5.74 -7.49
CA ALA A 108 4.86 6.40 -6.41
C ALA A 108 6.26 6.88 -6.86
N CYS A 109 7.02 6.05 -7.59
CA CYS A 109 8.32 6.44 -8.14
C CYS A 109 8.21 7.64 -9.10
N CYS A 110 7.21 7.64 -9.99
CA CYS A 110 6.95 8.78 -10.88
C CYS A 110 6.64 10.05 -10.07
N LYS A 111 5.77 9.94 -9.05
CA LYS A 111 5.45 11.06 -8.16
C LYS A 111 6.71 11.56 -7.45
N MET A 112 7.55 10.68 -6.92
CA MET A 112 8.81 11.05 -6.26
C MET A 112 9.77 11.79 -7.20
N ALA A 113 9.91 11.35 -8.44
CA ALA A 113 10.75 12.04 -9.44
C ALA A 113 10.27 13.48 -9.67
N ILE A 114 8.96 13.68 -9.83
CA ILE A 114 8.37 15.02 -9.99
C ILE A 114 8.64 15.88 -8.75
N LEU A 115 8.42 15.33 -7.56
CA LEU A 115 8.63 16.05 -6.29
C LEU A 115 10.10 16.45 -6.12
N GLN A 116 11.05 15.57 -6.47
CA GLN A 116 12.48 15.87 -6.44
C GLN A 116 12.86 16.98 -7.41
N THR A 117 12.40 16.91 -8.66
CA THR A 117 12.72 17.93 -9.67
C THR A 117 12.13 19.29 -9.30
N VAL A 118 10.85 19.34 -8.92
CA VAL A 118 10.19 20.60 -8.58
C VAL A 118 10.73 21.17 -7.26
N GLY A 119 10.91 20.31 -6.24
CA GLY A 119 11.50 20.71 -4.96
C GLY A 119 12.93 21.25 -5.12
N GLY A 120 13.77 20.57 -5.92
CA GLY A 120 15.11 21.04 -6.28
C GLY A 120 15.09 22.36 -7.06
N GLY A 121 14.12 22.53 -7.97
CA GLY A 121 13.91 23.80 -8.68
C GLY A 121 13.61 24.97 -7.73
N TRP A 122 12.71 24.78 -6.75
CA TRP A 122 12.44 25.79 -5.73
C TRP A 122 13.65 26.08 -4.84
N ALA A 123 14.43 25.05 -4.48
CA ALA A 123 15.67 25.22 -3.73
C ALA A 123 16.69 26.09 -4.49
N SER A 124 16.87 25.84 -5.79
CA SER A 124 17.73 26.66 -6.66
C SER A 124 17.28 28.12 -6.76
N LEU A 125 15.97 28.36 -6.72
CA LEU A 125 15.38 29.71 -6.65
C LEU A 125 15.38 30.31 -5.24
N ARG A 126 16.00 29.64 -4.26
CA ARG A 126 16.09 30.05 -2.85
C ARG A 126 14.71 30.25 -2.19
N ARG A 127 13.71 29.48 -2.62
CA ARG A 127 12.36 29.41 -2.04
C ARG A 127 12.27 28.22 -1.08
N ALA A 128 12.86 28.41 0.10
CA ALA A 128 12.97 27.37 1.11
C ALA A 128 11.61 26.85 1.60
N ASP A 129 10.61 27.74 1.73
CA ASP A 129 9.22 27.41 2.06
C ASP A 129 8.63 26.35 1.13
N LYS A 130 8.77 26.56 -0.19
CA LYS A 130 8.24 25.66 -1.20
C LYS A 130 9.08 24.39 -1.31
N ALA A 131 10.40 24.52 -1.35
CA ALA A 131 11.31 23.37 -1.42
C ALA A 131 11.03 22.38 -0.27
N LEU A 132 10.81 22.91 0.94
CA LEU A 132 10.49 22.12 2.11
C LEU A 132 9.14 21.40 1.97
N ARG A 133 8.09 22.08 1.49
CA ARG A 133 6.80 21.43 1.25
C ARG A 133 6.92 20.24 0.28
N TYR A 134 7.71 20.37 -0.79
CA TYR A 134 7.95 19.28 -1.74
C TYR A 134 8.74 18.13 -1.12
N ALA A 135 9.67 18.42 -0.21
CA ALA A 135 10.39 17.40 0.51
C ALA A 135 9.46 16.60 1.46
N ILE A 136 8.40 17.21 2.05
CA ILE A 136 7.44 16.48 2.92
C ILE A 136 6.71 15.44 2.09
N MET A 137 6.14 15.91 0.98
CA MET A 137 5.41 15.05 0.06
C MET A 137 6.31 13.94 -0.49
N LEU A 138 7.61 14.21 -0.65
CA LEU A 138 8.59 13.23 -1.09
C LEU A 138 8.83 12.17 -0.02
N TYR A 139 8.98 12.57 1.25
CA TYR A 139 9.13 11.66 2.38
C TYR A 139 7.92 10.75 2.54
N GLU A 140 6.71 11.31 2.58
CA GLU A 140 5.46 10.55 2.67
C GLU A 140 5.34 9.52 1.53
N THR A 141 5.67 9.95 0.31
CA THR A 141 5.59 9.06 -0.86
C THR A 141 6.64 7.95 -0.81
N ALA A 142 7.85 8.25 -0.33
CA ALA A 142 8.90 7.25 -0.13
C ALA A 142 8.54 6.24 0.99
N ALA A 143 7.90 6.71 2.07
CA ALA A 143 7.45 5.86 3.18
C ALA A 143 6.40 4.86 2.72
N LEU A 144 5.46 5.27 1.87
CA LEU A 144 4.42 4.40 1.30
C LEU A 144 4.96 3.19 0.53
N ILE A 145 6.17 3.29 -0.03
CA ILE A 145 6.80 2.19 -0.78
C ILE A 145 8.03 1.60 -0.10
N HIS A 146 8.32 2.05 1.14
CA HIS A 146 9.49 1.67 1.92
C HIS A 146 10.84 1.95 1.20
N ASP A 147 10.94 3.08 0.49
CA ASP A 147 12.21 3.53 -0.11
C ASP A 147 13.09 4.23 0.94
N THR A 148 13.85 3.43 1.66
CA THR A 148 14.76 3.90 2.73
C THR A 148 15.81 4.88 2.24
N ALA A 149 16.34 4.70 1.03
CA ALA A 149 17.34 5.59 0.46
C ALA A 149 16.76 7.00 0.23
N THR A 150 15.51 7.10 -0.23
CA THR A 150 14.86 8.41 -0.38
C THR A 150 14.45 9.01 0.96
N LEU A 151 14.03 8.20 1.94
CA LEU A 151 13.75 8.69 3.31
C LEU A 151 14.96 9.39 3.93
N ARG A 152 16.16 8.79 3.84
CA ARG A 152 17.42 9.42 4.32
C ARG A 152 17.75 10.72 3.60
N LYS A 153 17.52 10.78 2.29
CA LYS A 153 17.69 12.03 1.52
C LYS A 153 16.74 13.12 2.01
N CYS A 154 15.50 12.77 2.34
CA CYS A 154 14.53 13.72 2.87
C CYS A 154 14.95 14.28 4.23
N ARG A 155 15.49 13.45 5.13
CA ARG A 155 16.07 13.90 6.42
C ARG A 155 17.17 14.93 6.22
N LEU A 156 18.05 14.73 5.24
CA LEU A 156 19.07 15.71 4.88
C LEU A 156 18.43 17.04 4.42
N PHE A 157 17.32 17.02 3.67
CA PHE A 157 16.62 18.25 3.29
C PHE A 157 16.06 19.03 4.48
N VAL A 158 15.78 18.36 5.60
CA VAL A 158 15.33 19.03 6.83
C VAL A 158 16.45 19.82 7.48
N GLY A 159 17.65 19.23 7.56
CA GLY A 159 18.83 19.98 8.01
C GLY A 159 19.08 21.21 7.12
N TRP A 160 18.92 21.08 5.80
CA TRP A 160 18.99 22.22 4.88
C TRP A 160 17.92 23.28 5.13
N ALA A 161 16.71 22.86 5.49
CA ALA A 161 15.63 23.79 5.78
C ALA A 161 15.83 24.56 7.08
N HIS A 162 16.32 23.92 8.15
CA HIS A 162 16.74 24.62 9.37
C HIS A 162 17.86 25.61 9.05
N LEU A 163 18.84 25.22 8.23
CA LEU A 163 19.93 26.10 7.83
C LEU A 163 19.41 27.34 7.06
N TRP A 164 18.45 27.16 6.15
CA TRP A 164 17.81 28.25 5.41
C TRP A 164 16.89 29.11 6.27
N ASN A 165 16.36 28.57 7.37
CA ASN A 165 15.62 29.31 8.39
C ASN A 165 16.53 30.08 9.36
N GLY A 166 17.86 29.94 9.23
CA GLY A 166 18.84 30.56 10.13
C GLY A 166 19.09 29.77 11.42
N ASP A 167 18.47 28.60 11.58
CA ASP A 167 18.71 27.69 12.69
C ASP A 167 19.91 26.77 12.39
N LEU A 168 21.09 27.37 12.48
CA LEU A 168 22.35 26.68 12.19
C LEU A 168 22.59 25.48 13.11
N ARG A 169 22.22 25.61 14.39
CA ARG A 169 22.51 24.59 15.39
C ARG A 169 21.71 23.32 15.08
N GLN A 170 20.40 23.44 14.90
CA GLN A 170 19.55 22.29 14.58
C GLN A 170 19.93 21.65 13.23
N ALA A 171 20.29 22.47 12.24
CA ALA A 171 20.76 21.97 10.95
C ALA A 171 21.98 21.06 11.07
N VAL A 172 23.00 21.50 11.82
CA VAL A 172 24.24 20.73 12.03
C VAL A 172 23.95 19.46 12.82
N GLU A 173 23.14 19.53 13.88
CA GLU A 173 22.74 18.35 14.66
C GLU A 173 22.08 17.29 13.76
N ILE A 174 21.14 17.68 12.90
CA ILE A 174 20.49 16.77 11.94
C ILE A 174 21.52 16.18 10.97
N PHE A 175 22.42 16.99 10.41
CA PHE A 175 23.42 16.49 9.46
C PHE A 175 24.41 15.51 10.11
N GLU A 176 24.81 15.75 11.35
CA GLU A 176 25.69 14.86 12.11
C GLU A 176 25.00 13.55 12.45
N GLN A 177 23.74 13.58 12.88
CA GLN A 177 22.93 12.38 13.11
C GLN A 177 22.81 11.54 11.82
N GLN A 178 22.51 12.19 10.69
CA GLN A 178 22.42 11.50 9.40
C GLN A 178 23.77 10.95 8.91
N LEU A 179 24.89 11.60 9.27
CA LEU A 179 26.22 11.08 8.98
C LEU A 179 26.50 9.80 9.78
N VAL A 180 26.17 9.77 11.07
CA VAL A 180 26.33 8.58 11.91
C VAL A 180 25.48 7.42 11.38
N GLU A 181 24.22 7.67 11.03
CA GLU A 181 23.36 6.65 10.41
C GLU A 181 23.96 6.10 9.11
N ALA A 182 24.44 6.99 8.22
CA ALA A 182 25.05 6.59 6.96
C ALA A 182 26.30 5.72 7.16
N GLN A 183 27.12 6.02 8.18
CA GLN A 183 28.30 5.23 8.53
C GLN A 183 27.95 3.85 9.08
N VAL A 184 26.94 3.76 9.95
CA VAL A 184 26.46 2.48 10.49
C VAL A 184 25.96 1.57 9.38
N GLU A 185 25.33 2.14 8.34
CA GLU A 185 24.78 1.40 7.22
C GLU A 185 25.77 1.19 6.05
N GLY A 186 26.94 1.83 6.10
CA GLY A 186 27.95 1.80 5.03
C GLY A 186 27.53 2.54 3.75
N ASP A 187 26.65 3.54 3.84
CA ASP A 187 26.19 4.35 2.70
C ASP A 187 27.16 5.50 2.40
N ALA A 188 28.24 5.17 1.70
CA ALA A 188 29.29 6.12 1.34
C ALA A 188 28.80 7.32 0.51
N VAL A 189 27.67 7.19 -0.22
CA VAL A 189 27.09 8.31 -0.99
C VAL A 189 26.43 9.29 -0.03
N GLN A 190 25.63 8.79 0.91
CA GLN A 190 24.96 9.62 1.90
C GLN A 190 25.96 10.23 2.89
N GLU A 191 27.01 9.51 3.29
CA GLU A 191 28.10 10.06 4.11
C GLU A 191 28.71 11.32 3.47
N ARG A 192 29.12 11.24 2.20
CA ARG A 192 29.71 12.38 1.48
C ARG A 192 28.76 13.58 1.41
N ARG A 193 27.46 13.32 1.27
CA ARG A 193 26.42 14.38 1.28
C ARG A 193 26.33 15.05 2.64
N CYS A 194 26.33 14.28 3.72
CA CYS A 194 26.29 14.81 5.08
C CYS A 194 27.57 15.60 5.40
N ILE A 195 28.75 15.08 5.06
CA ILE A 195 30.03 15.79 5.25
C ILE A 195 30.03 17.13 4.50
N SER A 196 29.57 17.13 3.23
CA SER A 196 29.44 18.35 2.44
C SER A 196 28.45 19.35 3.07
N ALA A 197 27.31 18.86 3.56
CA ALA A 197 26.31 19.69 4.24
C ALA A 197 26.83 20.30 5.54
N ILE A 198 27.52 19.53 6.38
CA ILE A 198 28.16 20.00 7.62
C ILE A 198 29.23 21.04 7.30
N HIS A 199 30.11 20.75 6.34
CA HIS A 199 31.13 21.69 5.90
C HIS A 199 30.51 23.00 5.40
N HIS A 200 29.46 22.91 4.59
CA HIS A 200 28.72 24.07 4.10
C HIS A 200 28.09 24.85 5.26
N ALA A 201 27.39 24.20 6.19
CA ALA A 201 26.76 24.87 7.32
C ALA A 201 27.77 25.64 8.19
N ARG A 202 28.95 25.04 8.43
CA ARG A 202 30.00 25.64 9.28
C ARG A 202 30.74 26.80 8.62
N HIS A 203 30.92 26.79 7.29
CA HIS A 203 31.75 27.78 6.58
C HIS A 203 30.97 28.77 5.71
N ASN A 204 29.74 28.43 5.33
CA ASN A 204 28.84 29.28 4.53
C ASN A 204 27.42 29.26 5.14
N PRO A 205 27.23 29.74 6.39
CA PRO A 205 25.92 29.75 7.05
C PRO A 205 24.92 30.66 6.34
N SER A 206 25.37 31.56 5.45
CA SER A 206 24.53 32.51 4.74
C SER A 206 23.89 31.91 3.49
N VAL A 207 22.88 31.06 3.65
CA VAL A 207 21.86 30.83 2.61
C VAL A 207 20.55 31.52 3.00
N VAL A 208 20.68 32.86 3.03
CA VAL A 208 19.77 33.95 2.66
C VAL A 208 18.51 34.24 3.49
N VAL A 209 18.48 35.47 4.02
CA VAL A 209 17.29 36.34 3.98
C VAL A 209 16.92 36.56 2.50
N ALA A 210 16.17 35.66 1.88
CA ALA A 210 15.68 35.88 0.52
C ALA A 210 14.84 37.16 0.51
N CYS A 211 15.31 38.15 -0.26
CA CYS A 211 14.63 39.38 -0.64
C CYS A 211 13.10 39.17 -0.75
N GLY A 212 12.37 39.60 0.27
CA GLY A 212 10.91 39.48 0.31
C GLY A 212 10.29 39.72 1.70
N ALA A 213 10.97 39.35 2.78
CA ALA A 213 10.46 39.55 4.15
C ALA A 213 11.40 40.44 4.97
N ARG A 214 11.41 41.75 4.70
CA ARG A 214 11.67 42.72 5.77
C ARG A 214 10.45 42.69 6.68
N GLY A 215 10.44 41.76 7.63
CA GLY A 215 9.38 41.66 8.63
C GLY A 215 8.96 40.21 8.88
N GLN A 216 9.52 39.64 9.94
CA GLN A 216 9.01 38.50 10.71
C GLN A 216 8.69 37.19 9.96
N GLY A 217 9.41 36.13 10.33
CA GLY A 217 8.90 34.76 10.24
C GLY A 217 9.94 33.76 9.76
N SER A 218 10.49 32.99 10.70
CA SER A 218 10.83 31.60 10.43
C SER A 218 9.64 30.94 9.72
N PHE A 219 9.86 30.12 8.69
CA PHE A 219 8.73 29.37 8.13
C PHE A 219 8.44 28.17 9.03
N PHE A 220 7.25 28.17 9.65
CA PHE A 220 6.69 27.16 10.58
C PHE A 220 6.86 25.71 10.11
N LEU A 221 6.96 25.51 8.79
CA LEU A 221 7.18 24.19 8.21
C LEU A 221 8.44 23.50 8.75
N SER A 222 9.53 24.19 9.13
CA SER A 222 10.70 23.48 9.69
C SER A 222 10.40 22.78 11.02
N GLU A 223 9.54 23.37 11.84
CA GLU A 223 9.13 22.81 13.14
C GLU A 223 8.28 21.54 12.92
N CYS A 224 7.36 21.56 11.94
CA CYS A 224 6.53 20.40 11.60
C CYS A 224 7.33 19.17 11.13
N TRP A 225 8.59 19.33 10.71
CA TRP A 225 9.41 18.21 10.25
C TRP A 225 10.15 17.49 11.35
N ALA A 226 10.50 18.15 12.45
CA ALA A 226 11.14 17.45 13.57
C ALA A 226 10.21 16.37 14.13
N GLU A 227 8.91 16.66 14.20
CA GLU A 227 7.85 15.73 14.62
C GLU A 227 7.70 14.51 13.69
N LEU A 228 8.13 14.59 12.42
CA LEU A 228 8.06 13.45 11.48
C LEU A 228 9.14 12.38 11.72
N PHE A 229 10.13 12.68 12.57
CA PHE A 229 11.25 11.77 12.89
C PHE A 229 11.33 11.34 14.35
N GLU A 230 10.44 11.84 15.21
CA GLU A 230 10.18 11.27 16.54
C GLU A 230 9.28 10.02 16.42
#